data_AF-A0A959DIR4-F1
#
_entry.id   AF-A0A959DIR4-F1
#
_cell.length_a   1.000
_cell.length_b   1.000
_cell.length_c   1.000
_cell.angle_alpha   90.00
_cell.angle_beta   90.00
_cell.angle_gamma   90.00
#
_symmetry.space_group_name_H-M   'P 1'
#
loop_
_entity.id
_entity.type
_entity.pdbx_description
1 polymer ?
#
loop_
_entity_poly.entity_id
_entity_poly.type
_entity_poly.pdbx_seq_one_letter_code
_entity_poly.pdbx_strand_id
1 'polypeptide(L)'
;MKPSILAIMLVCCAMLSNGQINIDSLPAVWADRTKAGQERQNEYEKKLLEYRVAHEKQLVEHQRRNRRERFAFFGGAALLVLSFGLYLRKIRNRNAAERKNLLRKIELLEKRVAAQSVSSSEKREEHTLDKAKIEKAINAKLGESSWAILNLISENPSISNKQIAKEVSLSLEGVSSSLRRMYAAFHIKSSSNKKILLIMEAVRISMEEEGGSK
;
A
#
# COMPACT_ATOMS: atom_id res chain seq x y z
N MET A 1 3.38 -66.01 38.08
CA MET A 1 3.75 -66.87 39.22
C MET A 1 4.80 -67.86 38.74
N LYS A 2 6.03 -67.80 39.26
CA LYS A 2 7.07 -68.78 38.93
C LYS A 2 6.76 -70.06 39.71
N PRO A 3 6.61 -71.23 39.09
CA PRO A 3 6.46 -72.47 39.85
C PRO A 3 7.70 -72.67 40.73
N SER A 4 7.48 -73.03 42.00
CA SER A 4 8.55 -73.38 42.94
C SER A 4 9.43 -74.48 42.31
N ILE A 5 10.75 -74.35 42.46
CA ILE A 5 11.72 -75.33 41.93
C ILE A 5 11.39 -76.75 42.39
N LEU A 6 10.84 -76.90 43.61
CA LEU A 6 10.36 -78.17 44.15
C LEU A 6 9.23 -78.79 43.32
N ALA A 7 8.31 -77.98 42.79
CA ALA A 7 7.19 -78.47 41.97
C ALA A 7 7.66 -78.99 40.60
N ILE A 8 8.65 -78.32 39.99
CA ILE A 8 9.26 -78.77 38.73
C ILE A 8 10.01 -80.09 38.95
N MET A 9 10.78 -80.17 40.04
CA MET A 9 11.52 -81.39 40.41
C MET A 9 10.58 -82.57 40.70
N LEU A 10 9.47 -82.34 41.40
CA LEU A 10 8.44 -83.37 41.68
C LEU A 10 7.79 -83.90 40.40
N VAL A 11 7.45 -83.02 39.44
CA VAL A 11 6.86 -83.43 38.15
C VAL A 11 7.87 -84.20 37.31
N CYS A 12 9.14 -83.77 37.24
CA CYS A 12 10.18 -84.51 36.52
C CYS A 12 10.46 -85.88 37.14
N CYS A 13 10.48 -85.99 38.47
CA CYS A 13 10.70 -87.25 39.17
C CYS A 13 9.54 -88.23 38.95
N ALA A 14 8.30 -87.74 38.98
CA ALA A 14 7.11 -88.53 38.66
C ALA A 14 7.10 -89.01 37.19
N MET A 15 7.55 -88.18 36.25
CA MET A 15 7.61 -88.56 34.83
C MET A 15 8.77 -89.51 34.49
N LEU A 16 9.88 -89.45 35.23
CA LEU A 16 10.95 -90.47 35.16
C LEU A 16 10.44 -91.84 35.65
N SER A 17 9.70 -91.86 36.77
CA SER A 17 9.19 -93.10 37.36
C SER A 17 8.18 -93.83 36.47
N ASN A 18 7.48 -93.11 35.58
CA ASN A 18 6.51 -93.69 34.63
C ASN A 18 7.14 -94.07 33.27
N GLY A 19 8.47 -94.00 33.12
CA GLY A 19 9.17 -94.38 31.89
C GLY A 19 8.90 -93.46 30.69
N GLN A 20 8.32 -92.28 30.92
CA GLN A 20 7.83 -91.38 29.88
C GLN A 20 8.89 -90.40 29.36
N ILE A 21 10.06 -90.32 30.02
CA ILE A 21 11.15 -89.42 29.66
C ILE A 21 12.48 -90.17 29.67
N ASN A 22 13.21 -90.12 28.54
CA ASN A 22 14.59 -90.59 28.46
C ASN A 22 15.54 -89.50 29.01
N ILE A 23 16.32 -89.82 30.03
CA ILE A 23 17.19 -88.87 30.75
C ILE A 23 18.31 -88.34 29.84
N ASP A 24 18.77 -89.16 28.88
CA ASP A 24 19.89 -88.82 27.99
C ASP A 24 19.53 -87.76 26.94
N SER A 25 18.23 -87.54 26.66
CA SER A 25 17.76 -86.52 25.70
C SER A 25 17.44 -85.17 26.35
N LEU A 26 17.37 -85.11 27.69
CA LEU A 26 17.05 -83.89 28.42
C LEU A 26 17.99 -82.72 28.07
N PRO A 27 19.33 -82.86 28.06
CA PRO A 27 20.23 -81.75 27.75
C PRO A 27 19.97 -81.12 26.37
N ALA A 28 19.58 -81.93 25.39
CA ALA A 28 19.24 -81.46 24.04
C ALA A 28 17.96 -80.62 24.04
N VAL A 29 16.92 -81.03 24.78
CA VAL A 29 15.65 -80.29 24.89
C VAL A 29 15.82 -78.96 25.65
N TRP A 30 16.63 -78.92 26.70
CA TRP A 30 16.95 -77.67 27.42
C TRP A 30 17.80 -76.72 26.56
N ALA A 31 18.75 -77.25 25.79
CA ALA A 31 19.54 -76.47 24.84
C ALA A 31 18.69 -75.87 23.72
N ASP A 32 17.72 -76.63 23.20
CA ASP A 32 16.79 -76.14 22.17
C ASP A 32 15.85 -75.05 22.71
N ARG A 33 15.26 -75.26 23.90
CA ARG A 33 14.38 -74.29 24.55
C ARG A 33 15.07 -72.98 24.90
N THR A 34 16.35 -73.04 25.28
CA THR A 34 17.15 -71.84 25.58
C THR A 34 17.51 -71.07 24.31
N LYS A 35 17.90 -71.75 23.22
CA LYS A 35 18.10 -71.15 21.89
C LYS A 35 16.84 -70.47 21.37
N ALA A 36 15.69 -71.15 21.40
CA ALA A 36 14.40 -70.56 21.01
C ALA A 36 13.97 -69.38 21.91
N GLY A 37 14.44 -69.34 23.16
CA GLY A 37 14.28 -68.17 24.04
C GLY A 37 15.14 -66.98 23.61
N GLN A 38 16.41 -67.23 23.32
CA GLN A 38 17.38 -66.22 22.86
C GLN A 38 17.02 -65.65 21.49
N GLU A 39 16.60 -66.49 20.54
CA GLU A 39 16.17 -66.05 19.21
C GLU A 39 14.98 -65.09 19.29
N ARG A 40 13.99 -65.40 20.14
CA ARG A 40 12.86 -64.50 20.37
C ARG A 40 13.31 -63.16 20.94
N GLN A 41 14.20 -63.16 21.93
CA GLN A 41 14.75 -61.92 22.50
C GLN A 41 15.49 -61.08 21.45
N ASN A 42 16.34 -61.72 20.65
CA ASN A 42 17.05 -61.05 19.56
C ASN A 42 16.08 -60.47 18.51
N GLU A 43 15.01 -61.19 18.18
CA GLU A 43 13.98 -60.71 17.25
C GLU A 43 13.23 -59.48 17.82
N TYR A 44 12.87 -59.52 19.11
CA TYR A 44 12.25 -58.37 19.78
C TYR A 44 13.17 -57.16 19.82
N GLU A 45 14.45 -57.35 20.12
CA GLU A 45 15.45 -56.27 20.13
C GLU A 45 15.65 -55.66 18.75
N LYS A 46 15.70 -56.50 17.71
CA LYS A 46 15.80 -56.03 16.32
C LYS A 46 14.61 -55.16 15.93
N LYS A 47 13.37 -55.61 16.23
CA LYS A 47 12.15 -54.82 15.98
C LYS A 47 12.15 -53.49 16.75
N LEU A 48 12.62 -53.50 17.99
CA LEU A 48 12.71 -52.28 18.80
C LEU A 48 13.73 -51.29 18.22
N LEU A 49 14.85 -51.78 17.70
CA LEU A 49 15.85 -50.95 17.05
C LEU A 49 15.34 -50.38 15.72
N GLU A 50 14.69 -51.20 14.89
CA GLU A 50 14.05 -50.76 13.65
C GLU A 50 12.99 -49.69 13.91
N TYR A 51 12.18 -49.86 14.95
CA TYR A 51 11.21 -48.86 15.38
C TYR A 51 11.87 -47.54 15.79
N ARG A 52 12.94 -47.59 16.60
CA ARG A 52 13.70 -46.39 17.00
C ARG A 52 14.28 -45.66 15.80
N VAL A 53 14.95 -46.38 14.89
CA VAL A 53 15.55 -45.79 13.69
C VAL A 53 14.48 -45.20 12.76
N ALA A 54 13.35 -45.88 12.58
CA ALA A 54 12.25 -45.37 11.77
C ALA A 54 11.64 -44.09 12.39
N HIS A 55 11.45 -44.08 13.71
CA HIS A 55 10.94 -42.92 14.43
C HIS A 55 11.91 -41.72 14.34
N GLU A 56 13.20 -41.94 14.54
CA GLU A 56 14.22 -40.89 14.39
C GLU A 56 14.26 -40.32 12.96
N LYS A 57 14.17 -41.18 11.94
CA LYS A 57 14.09 -40.75 10.54
C LYS A 57 12.87 -39.87 10.29
N GLN A 58 11.70 -40.27 10.78
CA GLN A 58 10.47 -39.48 10.65
C GLN A 58 10.60 -38.11 11.32
N LEU A 59 11.20 -38.04 12.51
CA LEU A 59 11.45 -36.77 13.19
C LEU A 59 12.38 -35.87 12.37
N VAL A 60 13.47 -36.41 11.84
CA VAL A 60 14.42 -35.66 11.00
C VAL A 60 13.76 -35.18 9.72
N GLU A 61 12.93 -36.00 9.07
CA GLU A 61 12.17 -35.61 7.88
C GLU A 61 11.15 -34.52 8.17
N HIS A 62 10.39 -34.64 9.26
CA HIS A 62 9.47 -33.60 9.72
C HIS A 62 10.21 -32.30 10.02
N GLN A 63 11.35 -32.36 10.72
CA GLN A 63 12.16 -31.19 11.01
C GLN A 63 12.74 -30.55 9.74
N ARG A 64 13.19 -31.35 8.77
CA ARG A 64 13.69 -30.86 7.47
C ARG A 64 12.59 -30.20 6.66
N ARG A 65 11.38 -30.78 6.62
CA ARG A 65 10.21 -30.23 5.92
C ARG A 65 9.82 -28.88 6.54
N ASN A 66 9.62 -28.82 7.85
CA ASN A 66 9.25 -27.60 8.56
C ASN A 66 10.34 -26.52 8.48
N ARG A 67 11.62 -26.90 8.41
CA ARG A 67 12.73 -25.95 8.24
C ARG A 67 12.73 -25.34 6.83
N ARG A 68 12.50 -26.17 5.80
CA ARG A 68 12.42 -25.71 4.40
C ARG A 68 11.22 -24.79 4.18
N GLU A 69 10.05 -25.15 4.71
CA GLU A 69 8.84 -24.33 4.60
C GLU A 69 8.99 -22.97 5.29
N ARG A 70 9.59 -22.95 6.49
CA ARG A 70 9.90 -21.68 7.18
C ARG A 70 10.85 -20.81 6.37
N PHE A 71 11.95 -21.37 5.86
CA PHE A 71 12.88 -20.60 5.03
C PHE A 71 12.25 -20.11 3.73
N ALA A 72 11.38 -20.91 3.09
CA ALA A 72 10.64 -20.50 1.91
C ALA A 72 9.69 -19.33 2.22
N PHE A 73 8.96 -19.40 3.35
CA PHE A 73 8.07 -18.34 3.80
C PHE A 73 8.84 -17.04 4.10
N PHE A 74 9.89 -17.11 4.93
CA PHE A 74 10.70 -15.93 5.26
C PHE A 74 11.43 -15.37 4.03
N GLY A 75 11.94 -16.22 3.14
CA GLY A 75 12.55 -15.81 1.88
C GLY A 75 11.57 -15.09 0.97
N GLY A 76 10.36 -15.64 0.79
CA GLY A 76 9.30 -15.01 0.01
C GLY A 76 8.87 -13.66 0.59
N ALA A 77 8.69 -13.59 1.92
CA ALA A 77 8.37 -12.34 2.60
C ALA A 77 9.48 -11.29 2.44
N ALA A 78 10.75 -11.66 2.56
CA ALA A 78 11.88 -10.77 2.35
C ALA A 78 11.94 -10.22 0.91
N LEU A 79 11.68 -11.07 -0.10
CA LEU A 79 11.61 -10.65 -1.50
C LEU A 79 10.44 -9.70 -1.76
N LEU A 80 9.28 -9.94 -1.14
CA LEU A 80 8.14 -9.02 -1.22
C LEU A 80 8.47 -7.65 -0.63
N VAL A 81 9.06 -7.61 0.56
CA VAL A 81 9.48 -6.35 1.19
C VAL A 81 10.53 -5.61 0.33
N LEU A 82 11.50 -6.34 -0.22
CA LEU A 82 12.54 -5.76 -1.08
C LEU A 82 11.94 -5.16 -2.36
N SER A 83 11.10 -5.93 -3.06
CA SER A 83 10.42 -5.48 -4.28
C SER A 83 9.52 -4.27 -4.04
N PHE A 84 8.78 -4.26 -2.93
CA PHE A 84 7.96 -3.14 -2.51
C PHE A 84 8.80 -1.90 -2.19
N GLY A 85 9.92 -2.06 -1.48
CA GLY A 85 10.86 -0.97 -1.20
C GLY A 85 11.46 -0.37 -2.48
N LEU A 86 11.84 -1.20 -3.44
CA LEU A 86 12.33 -0.75 -4.75
C LEU A 86 11.24 -0.02 -5.56
N TYR A 87 10.01 -0.53 -5.52
CA TYR A 87 8.85 0.12 -6.14
C TYR A 87 8.62 1.53 -5.57
N LEU A 88 8.62 1.67 -4.24
CA LEU A 88 8.50 2.97 -3.56
C LEU A 88 9.67 3.92 -3.86
N ARG A 89 10.89 3.38 -3.99
CA ARG A 89 12.05 4.19 -4.38
C ARG A 89 11.92 4.69 -5.82
N LYS A 90 11.42 3.85 -6.74
CA LYS A 90 11.18 4.22 -8.14
C LYS A 90 10.15 5.33 -8.28
N ILE A 91 9.01 5.25 -7.57
CA ILE A 91 7.98 6.30 -7.63
C ILE A 91 8.49 7.62 -7.04
N ARG A 92 9.22 7.58 -5.92
CA ARG A 92 9.83 8.79 -5.33
C ARG A 92 10.83 9.45 -6.29
N ASN A 93 11.67 8.65 -6.97
CA ASN A 93 12.64 9.19 -7.93
C ASN A 93 11.98 9.81 -9.17
N ARG A 94 10.92 9.20 -9.70
CA ARG A 94 10.15 9.78 -10.81
C ARG A 94 9.53 11.11 -10.41
N ASN A 95 8.86 11.15 -9.27
CA ASN A 95 8.24 12.37 -8.75
C ASN A 95 9.29 13.47 -8.48
N ALA A 96 10.48 13.11 -8.00
CA ALA A 96 11.57 14.06 -7.80
C ALA A 96 12.11 14.62 -9.13
N ALA A 97 12.21 13.79 -10.17
CA ALA A 97 12.63 14.22 -11.50
C ALA A 97 11.58 15.14 -12.16
N GLU A 98 10.31 14.79 -12.05
CA GLU A 98 9.20 15.62 -12.53
C GLU A 98 9.14 16.96 -11.79
N ARG A 99 9.29 16.97 -10.47
CA ARG A 99 9.36 18.19 -9.67
C ARG A 99 10.48 19.11 -10.16
N LYS A 100 11.69 18.57 -10.40
CA LYS A 100 12.81 19.34 -10.96
C LYS A 100 12.50 19.90 -12.34
N ASN A 101 11.83 19.13 -13.20
CA ASN A 101 11.43 19.57 -14.54
C ASN A 101 10.38 20.69 -14.47
N LEU A 102 9.34 20.54 -13.62
CA LEU A 102 8.32 21.56 -13.42
C LEU A 102 8.92 22.86 -12.85
N LEU A 103 9.82 22.77 -11.87
CA LEU A 103 10.54 23.94 -11.34
C LEU A 103 11.36 24.64 -12.42
N ARG A 104 12.09 23.88 -13.25
CA ARG A 104 12.82 24.44 -14.39
C ARG A 104 11.88 25.13 -15.39
N LYS A 105 10.71 24.55 -15.66
CA LYS A 105 9.71 25.17 -16.54
C LYS A 105 9.20 26.50 -15.96
N ILE A 106 8.95 26.56 -14.65
CA ILE A 106 8.57 27.81 -13.97
C ILE A 106 9.68 28.85 -14.12
N GLU A 107 10.94 28.48 -13.84
CA GLU A 107 12.09 29.40 -13.99
C GLU A 107 12.24 29.91 -15.43
N LEU A 108 12.04 29.05 -16.43
CA LEU A 108 12.09 29.44 -17.83
C LEU A 108 10.92 30.35 -18.23
N LEU A 109 9.73 30.11 -17.69
CA LEU A 109 8.56 30.97 -17.91
C LEU A 109 8.77 32.33 -17.25
N GLU A 110 9.27 32.36 -16.02
CA GLU A 110 9.60 33.58 -15.29
C GLU A 110 10.64 34.41 -16.04
N LYS A 111 11.72 33.77 -16.54
CA LYS A 111 12.70 34.44 -17.40
C LYS A 111 12.08 34.95 -18.71
N ARG A 112 11.16 34.21 -19.31
CA ARG A 112 10.45 34.66 -20.51
C ARG A 112 9.54 35.85 -20.24
N VAL A 113 8.79 35.83 -19.13
CA VAL A 113 7.95 36.94 -18.69
C VAL A 113 8.79 38.16 -18.36
N ALA A 114 9.93 37.98 -17.66
CA ALA A 114 10.88 39.06 -17.38
C ALA A 114 11.47 39.64 -18.68
N ALA A 115 11.93 38.80 -19.61
CA ALA A 115 12.46 39.25 -20.90
C ALA A 115 11.38 39.92 -21.77
N GLN A 116 10.16 39.42 -21.76
CA GLN A 116 9.02 40.03 -22.44
C GLN A 116 8.67 41.39 -21.80
N SER A 117 8.72 41.49 -20.47
CA SER A 117 8.46 42.75 -19.75
C SER A 117 9.53 43.83 -20.00
N VAL A 118 10.77 43.42 -20.30
CA VAL A 118 11.85 44.33 -20.72
C VAL A 118 11.66 44.74 -22.19
N SER A 119 11.11 43.86 -23.04
CA SER A 119 10.78 44.19 -24.44
C SER A 119 9.51 45.05 -24.59
N SER A 120 8.65 45.10 -23.58
CA SER A 120 7.42 45.91 -23.54
C SER A 120 7.48 46.99 -22.46
N SER A 121 8.68 47.53 -22.16
CA SER A 121 8.85 48.58 -21.14
C SER A 121 8.40 49.97 -21.59
N GLU A 122 7.80 50.12 -22.77
CA GLU A 122 6.96 51.27 -23.06
C GLU A 122 5.55 50.95 -22.56
N LYS A 123 5.19 51.55 -21.41
CA LYS A 123 3.87 51.48 -20.72
C LYS A 123 3.52 50.16 -20.02
N ARG A 124 4.06 49.97 -18.81
CA ARG A 124 3.32 49.27 -17.75
C ARG A 124 2.38 50.27 -17.09
N GLU A 125 1.28 50.59 -17.75
CA GLU A 125 0.16 51.18 -17.01
C GLU A 125 -0.33 50.13 -16.02
N GLU A 126 -0.54 50.56 -14.78
CA GLU A 126 -1.25 49.82 -13.76
C GLU A 126 -2.54 49.29 -14.39
N HIS A 127 -2.60 47.98 -14.68
CA HIS A 127 -3.70 47.36 -15.41
C HIS A 127 -4.95 47.35 -14.52
N THR A 128 -5.58 48.51 -14.38
CA THR A 128 -6.88 48.68 -13.73
C THR A 128 -7.95 48.24 -14.72
N LEU A 129 -8.87 47.39 -14.27
CA LEU A 129 -10.04 47.02 -15.07
C LEU A 129 -10.84 48.28 -15.42
N ASP A 130 -11.26 48.41 -16.68
CA ASP A 130 -12.09 49.53 -17.12
C ASP A 130 -13.56 49.19 -16.90
N LYS A 131 -14.15 49.80 -15.87
CA LYS A 131 -15.55 49.58 -15.52
C LYS A 131 -16.50 49.91 -16.68
N ALA A 132 -16.26 51.01 -17.38
CA ALA A 132 -17.16 51.50 -18.43
C ALA A 132 -17.18 50.55 -19.63
N LYS A 133 -16.00 50.05 -20.05
CA LYS A 133 -15.90 49.04 -21.11
C LYS A 133 -16.59 47.74 -20.73
N ILE A 134 -16.38 47.29 -19.49
CA ILE A 134 -16.99 46.06 -18.99
C ILE A 134 -18.52 46.17 -18.98
N GLU A 135 -19.07 47.25 -18.39
CA GLU A 135 -20.53 47.46 -18.32
C GLU A 135 -21.16 47.57 -19.72
N LYS A 136 -20.46 48.20 -20.68
CA LYS A 136 -20.88 48.27 -22.09
C LYS A 136 -20.91 46.89 -22.75
N ALA A 137 -19.87 46.08 -22.55
CA ALA A 137 -19.76 44.76 -23.17
C ALA A 137 -20.77 43.74 -22.62
N ILE A 138 -21.04 43.76 -21.32
CA ILE A 138 -22.04 42.85 -20.70
C ILE A 138 -23.48 43.41 -20.78
N ASN A 139 -23.66 44.62 -21.33
CA ASN A 139 -24.93 45.34 -21.42
C ASN A 139 -25.69 45.37 -20.07
N ALA A 140 -24.95 45.52 -18.97
CA ALA A 140 -25.50 45.50 -17.62
C ALA A 140 -24.64 46.33 -16.66
N LYS A 141 -25.30 46.99 -15.70
CA LYS A 141 -24.61 47.80 -14.68
C LYS A 141 -24.05 46.91 -13.57
N LEU A 142 -22.76 47.06 -13.28
CA LEU A 142 -22.10 46.44 -12.14
C LEU A 142 -22.29 47.33 -10.91
N GLY A 143 -23.08 46.83 -9.95
CA GLY A 143 -23.21 47.47 -8.64
C GLY A 143 -21.85 47.61 -7.94
N GLU A 144 -21.72 48.58 -7.05
CA GLU A 144 -20.46 48.91 -6.36
C GLU A 144 -19.84 47.70 -5.65
N SER A 145 -20.66 46.91 -4.96
CA SER A 145 -20.22 45.68 -4.31
C SER A 145 -19.72 44.64 -5.31
N SER A 146 -20.40 44.47 -6.45
CA SER A 146 -19.96 43.53 -7.50
C SER A 146 -18.65 43.98 -8.14
N TRP A 147 -18.50 45.29 -8.36
CA TRP A 147 -17.27 45.89 -8.87
C TRP A 147 -16.10 45.71 -7.90
N ALA A 148 -16.31 45.97 -6.61
CA ALA A 148 -15.31 45.74 -5.57
C ALA A 148 -14.88 44.27 -5.49
N ILE A 149 -15.84 43.34 -5.58
CA ILE A 149 -15.54 41.91 -5.65
C ILE A 149 -14.71 41.59 -6.90
N LEU A 150 -15.06 42.14 -8.07
CA LEU A 150 -14.36 41.87 -9.33
C LEU A 150 -12.89 42.33 -9.29
N ASN A 151 -12.62 43.53 -8.75
CA ASN A 151 -11.27 44.03 -8.56
C ASN A 151 -10.47 43.15 -7.59
N LEU A 152 -11.06 42.80 -6.45
CA LEU A 152 -10.41 41.98 -5.43
C LEU A 152 -10.04 40.58 -5.94
N ILE A 153 -10.92 39.96 -6.75
CA ILE A 153 -10.60 38.65 -7.36
C ILE A 153 -9.59 38.78 -8.50
N SER A 154 -9.54 39.91 -9.20
CA SER A 154 -8.54 40.19 -10.24
C SER A 154 -7.13 40.27 -9.64
N GLU A 155 -7.01 40.94 -8.49
CA GLU A 155 -5.75 41.05 -7.73
C GLU A 155 -5.35 39.72 -7.08
N ASN A 156 -6.32 38.99 -6.48
CA ASN A 156 -6.08 37.71 -5.82
C ASN A 156 -7.08 36.63 -6.29
N PRO A 157 -6.78 35.90 -7.38
CA PRO A 157 -7.70 34.91 -7.95
C PRO A 157 -7.98 33.71 -7.03
N SER A 158 -7.12 33.45 -6.03
CA SER A 158 -7.28 32.36 -5.07
C SER A 158 -8.06 32.73 -3.81
N ILE A 159 -8.56 33.97 -3.72
CA ILE A 159 -9.25 34.47 -2.53
C ILE A 159 -10.55 33.70 -2.27
N SER A 160 -10.75 33.28 -1.01
CA SER A 160 -11.95 32.56 -0.59
C SER A 160 -13.15 33.51 -0.45
N ASN A 161 -14.38 33.01 -0.63
CA ASN A 161 -15.58 33.85 -0.47
C ASN A 161 -15.69 34.44 0.95
N LYS A 162 -15.16 33.73 1.97
CA LYS A 162 -15.10 34.22 3.35
C LYS A 162 -14.19 35.44 3.49
N GLN A 163 -13.04 35.42 2.83
CA GLN A 163 -12.12 36.55 2.82
C GLN A 163 -12.69 37.72 2.02
N ILE A 164 -13.26 37.46 0.84
CA ILE A 164 -13.97 38.50 0.06
C ILE A 164 -15.00 39.20 0.93
N ALA A 165 -15.88 38.44 1.59
CA ALA A 165 -16.92 38.96 2.47
C ALA A 165 -16.39 39.91 3.55
N LYS A 166 -15.21 39.60 4.12
CA LYS A 166 -14.53 40.44 5.10
C LYS A 166 -14.02 41.74 4.48
N GLU A 167 -13.33 41.66 3.34
CA GLU A 167 -12.73 42.83 2.68
C GLU A 167 -13.79 43.80 2.14
N VAL A 168 -14.87 43.28 1.54
CA VAL A 168 -15.94 44.13 0.96
C VAL A 168 -17.10 44.40 1.93
N SER A 169 -16.95 44.03 3.22
CA SER A 169 -17.99 44.20 4.26
C SER A 169 -19.37 43.67 3.88
N LEU A 170 -19.43 42.52 3.20
CA LEU A 170 -20.68 41.83 2.82
C LEU A 170 -20.83 40.52 3.57
N SER A 171 -22.05 39.99 3.64
CA SER A 171 -22.26 38.61 4.09
C SER A 171 -21.69 37.61 3.08
N LEU A 172 -21.32 36.41 3.55
CA LEU A 172 -20.85 35.32 2.68
C LEU A 172 -21.86 34.96 1.58
N GLU A 173 -23.15 35.07 1.91
CA GLU A 173 -24.26 34.84 1.00
C GLU A 173 -24.42 35.99 -0.01
N GLY A 174 -24.22 37.24 0.44
CA GLY A 174 -24.18 38.43 -0.42
C GLY A 174 -23.07 38.37 -1.47
N VAL A 175 -21.88 37.91 -1.08
CA VAL A 175 -20.76 37.66 -2.03
C VAL A 175 -21.13 36.57 -3.03
N SER A 176 -21.67 35.45 -2.57
CA SER A 176 -22.04 34.32 -3.43
C SER A 176 -23.16 34.70 -4.42
N SER A 177 -24.13 35.49 -3.97
CA SER A 177 -25.20 36.06 -4.79
C SER A 177 -24.64 37.03 -5.85
N SER A 178 -23.73 37.92 -5.46
CA SER A 178 -23.09 38.88 -6.37
C SER A 178 -22.26 38.18 -7.45
N LEU A 179 -21.45 37.20 -7.06
CA LEU A 179 -20.69 36.36 -8.01
C LEU A 179 -21.62 35.63 -8.98
N ARG A 180 -22.74 35.06 -8.50
CA ARG A 180 -23.71 34.37 -9.36
C ARG A 180 -24.31 35.31 -10.41
N ARG A 181 -24.66 36.55 -10.04
CA ARG A 181 -25.14 37.57 -10.98
C ARG A 181 -24.06 37.94 -12.01
N MET A 182 -22.81 38.10 -11.58
CA MET A 182 -21.71 38.36 -12.51
C MET A 182 -21.48 37.20 -13.47
N TYR A 183 -21.51 35.95 -12.99
CA TYR A 183 -21.39 34.79 -13.90
C TYR A 183 -22.51 34.75 -14.94
N ALA A 184 -23.74 35.15 -14.58
CA ALA A 184 -24.84 35.25 -15.52
C ALA A 184 -24.62 36.39 -16.54
N ALA A 185 -24.20 37.57 -16.08
CA ALA A 185 -23.95 38.74 -16.93
C ALA A 185 -22.80 38.51 -17.94
N PHE A 186 -21.75 37.81 -17.53
CA PHE A 186 -20.62 37.43 -18.39
C PHE A 186 -20.86 36.13 -19.19
N HIS A 187 -22.08 35.58 -19.16
CA HIS A 187 -22.46 34.34 -19.85
C HIS A 187 -21.54 33.13 -19.55
N ILE A 188 -21.03 33.04 -18.31
CA ILE A 188 -20.08 32.01 -17.90
C ILE A 188 -20.82 30.71 -17.60
N LYS A 189 -20.59 29.70 -18.46
CA LYS A 189 -21.17 28.36 -18.32
C LYS A 189 -20.65 27.64 -17.07
N SER A 190 -21.37 26.60 -16.67
CA SER A 190 -21.04 25.81 -15.48
C SER A 190 -19.78 24.95 -15.67
N SER A 191 -18.60 25.54 -15.54
CA SER A 191 -17.31 24.85 -15.54
C SER A 191 -16.69 24.79 -14.13
N SER A 192 -15.71 23.90 -13.96
CA SER A 192 -14.77 24.00 -12.84
C SER A 192 -13.92 25.26 -13.03
N ASN A 193 -13.83 26.12 -12.00
CA ASN A 193 -13.10 27.41 -11.99
C ASN A 193 -13.79 28.66 -12.60
N LYS A 194 -15.09 28.86 -12.31
CA LYS A 194 -15.85 30.07 -12.74
C LYS A 194 -15.19 31.42 -12.44
N LYS A 195 -14.50 31.54 -11.30
CA LYS A 195 -13.81 32.79 -10.89
C LYS A 195 -12.71 33.19 -11.88
N ILE A 196 -11.90 32.22 -12.31
CA ILE A 196 -10.79 32.48 -13.25
C ILE A 196 -11.34 32.90 -14.60
N LEU A 197 -12.38 32.22 -15.09
CA LEU A 197 -13.03 32.61 -16.34
C LEU A 197 -13.62 34.03 -16.28
N LEU A 198 -14.21 34.40 -15.15
CA LEU A 198 -14.74 35.76 -14.95
C LEU A 198 -13.64 36.82 -15.05
N ILE A 199 -12.49 36.57 -14.40
CA ILE A 199 -11.34 37.48 -14.44
C ILE A 199 -10.78 37.56 -15.86
N MET A 200 -10.57 36.41 -16.52
CA MET A 200 -10.05 36.37 -17.88
C MET A 200 -10.91 37.16 -18.85
N GLU A 201 -12.24 37.01 -18.76
CA GLU A 201 -13.17 37.72 -19.63
C GLU A 201 -13.20 39.23 -19.34
N ALA A 202 -13.22 39.62 -18.07
CA ALA A 202 -13.16 41.03 -17.67
C ALA A 202 -11.86 41.71 -18.12
N VAL A 203 -10.73 41.03 -18.02
CA VAL A 203 -9.43 41.50 -18.51
C VAL A 203 -9.43 41.59 -20.03
N ARG A 204 -9.94 40.57 -20.73
CA ARG A 204 -10.06 40.56 -22.20
C ARG A 204 -10.85 41.78 -22.70
N ILE A 205 -12.02 42.03 -22.11
CA ILE A 205 -12.87 43.18 -22.46
C ILE A 205 -12.18 44.52 -22.14
N SER A 206 -11.44 44.61 -21.03
CA SER A 206 -10.72 45.84 -20.67
C SER A 206 -9.57 46.16 -21.63
N MET A 207 -8.90 45.11 -22.16
CA MET A 207 -7.77 45.21 -23.09
C MET A 207 -8.20 45.35 -24.55
N GLU A 208 -9.41 44.95 -24.91
CA GLU A 208 -9.92 45.10 -26.26
C GLU A 208 -10.14 46.61 -26.52
N GLU A 209 -9.23 47.20 -27.31
CA GLU A 209 -9.47 48.51 -27.92
C GLU A 209 -10.60 48.34 -28.94
N GLU A 210 -11.52 49.30 -28.99
CA GLU A 210 -12.64 49.28 -29.95
C GLU A 210 -12.11 49.38 -31.38
N GLY A 211 -11.70 48.25 -31.94
CA GLY A 211 -11.31 48.08 -33.32
C GLY A 211 -12.34 47.22 -34.05
N GLY A 212 -13.36 47.86 -34.63
CA GLY A 212 -14.19 47.21 -35.66
C GLY A 212 -15.66 47.56 -35.65
N SER A 213 -15.98 48.82 -35.99
CA SER A 213 -17.22 49.13 -36.68
C SER A 213 -17.25 48.39 -38.03
N LYS A 214 -18.22 47.51 -38.21
CA LYS A 214 -19.18 47.48 -39.34
C LYS A 214 -20.23 46.41 -39.12
#